data_AF-W1UU67-F1
#
_entry.id   AF-W1UU67-F1
#
_cell.length_a   1.000
_cell.length_b   1.000
_cell.length_c   1.000
_cell.angle_alpha   90.00
_cell.angle_beta   90.00
_cell.angle_gamma   90.00
#
_symmetry.space_group_name_H-M   'P 1'
#
loop_
_entity.id
_entity.type
_entity.pdbx_description
1 polymer ?
#
loop_
_entity_poly.entity_id
_entity_poly.type
_entity_poly.pdbx_seq_one_letter_code
_entity_poly.pdbx_strand_id
1 'polypeptide(L)'
;MDLVTQTIVNHIEQTDVTNREDLLSVARIAFLDYLASLAPAETEQAVQDLARFIGTNGENVSKADKALYYGFASHYLDSDDAQANLAGHFSTVLYSALLAVLEPTDTWHEFFRAYIIGAELEGIIGSLINPAHRTQGWHSTGTVGVIGAAAAIGALR
;
A
#
# COMPACT_ATOMS: atom_id res chain seq x y z
N MET A 1 25.74 1.08 -4.31
CA MET A 1 24.48 1.78 -3.96
C MET A 1 24.86 3.21 -3.63
N ASP A 2 24.16 4.22 -4.15
CA ASP A 2 24.41 5.60 -3.73
C ASP A 2 23.90 5.84 -2.30
N LEU A 3 24.28 6.97 -1.70
CA LEU A 3 24.00 7.27 -0.30
C LEU A 3 22.49 7.36 0.02
N VAL A 4 21.67 7.85 -0.92
CA VAL A 4 20.23 8.02 -0.71
C VAL A 4 19.55 6.67 -0.71
N THR A 5 19.81 5.83 -1.72
CA THR A 5 19.27 4.47 -1.76
C THR A 5 19.73 3.64 -0.57
N GLN A 6 21.00 3.77 -0.15
CA GLN A 6 21.49 3.07 1.04
C GLN A 6 20.76 3.52 2.31
N THR A 7 20.46 4.81 2.43
CA THR A 7 19.71 5.35 3.58
C THR A 7 18.30 4.77 3.64
N ILE A 8 17.62 4.66 2.50
CA ILE A 8 16.28 4.04 2.42
C ILE A 8 16.33 2.57 2.82
N VAL A 9 17.29 1.80 2.29
CA VAL A 9 17.44 0.38 2.65
C VAL A 9 17.70 0.22 4.14
N ASN A 10 18.62 1.02 4.69
CA ASN A 10 18.91 0.99 6.13
C ASN A 10 17.66 1.33 6.95
N HIS A 11 16.84 2.29 6.51
CA HIS A 11 15.59 2.63 7.19
C HIS A 11 14.62 1.44 7.22
N ILE A 12 14.46 0.73 6.10
CA ILE A 12 13.62 -0.47 6.01
C ILE A 12 14.12 -1.58 6.95
N GLU A 13 15.42 -1.89 6.89
CA GLU A 13 16.03 -2.98 7.68
C GLU A 13 16.06 -2.69 9.18
N GLN A 14 16.27 -1.44 9.57
CA GLN A 14 16.48 -1.05 10.97
C GLN A 14 15.20 -0.59 11.67
N THR A 15 14.09 -0.43 10.95
CA THR A 15 12.81 -0.07 11.58
C THR A 15 12.30 -1.23 12.43
N ASP A 16 12.39 -1.03 13.74
CA ASP A 16 11.83 -1.92 14.75
C ASP A 16 10.52 -1.34 15.30
N VAL A 17 9.45 -2.12 15.14
CA VAL A 17 8.12 -1.81 15.70
C VAL A 17 7.82 -2.64 16.94
N THR A 18 8.79 -3.41 17.45
CA THR A 18 8.68 -4.15 18.70
C THR A 18 8.39 -3.15 19.83
N ASN A 19 7.22 -3.29 20.47
CA ASN A 19 6.67 -2.37 21.48
C ASN A 19 5.98 -1.09 20.96
N ARG A 20 5.66 -1.00 19.67
CA ARG A 20 4.83 0.08 19.09
C ARG A 20 3.40 -0.38 18.82
N GLU A 21 2.72 -0.82 19.89
CA GLU A 21 1.32 -1.26 19.79
C GLU A 21 0.37 -0.14 19.34
N ASP A 22 0.75 1.12 19.58
CA ASP A 22 0.08 2.29 19.04
C ASP A 22 0.08 2.29 17.51
N LEU A 23 1.22 2.03 16.87
CA LEU A 23 1.33 1.94 15.42
C LEU A 23 0.58 0.74 14.86
N LEU A 24 0.69 -0.42 15.52
CA LEU A 24 -0.05 -1.62 15.12
C LEU A 24 -1.57 -1.41 15.23
N SER A 25 -2.03 -0.67 16.24
CA SER A 25 -3.45 -0.33 16.40
C SER A 25 -3.94 0.57 15.26
N VAL A 26 -3.16 1.60 14.89
CA VAL A 26 -3.49 2.47 13.75
C VAL A 26 -3.46 1.70 12.43
N ALA A 27 -2.47 0.83 12.22
CA ALA A 27 -2.41 -0.04 11.05
C ALA A 27 -3.67 -0.91 10.91
N ARG A 28 -4.11 -1.55 11.99
CA ARG A 28 -5.36 -2.34 11.99
C ARG A 28 -6.59 -1.50 11.64
N ILE A 29 -6.68 -0.27 12.14
CA ILE A 29 -7.77 0.65 11.78
C ILE A 29 -7.72 0.99 10.29
N ALA A 30 -6.56 1.36 9.77
CA ALA A 30 -6.37 1.63 8.35
C ALA A 30 -6.67 0.42 7.47
N PHE A 31 -6.42 -0.80 7.95
CA PHE A 31 -6.79 -2.02 7.24
C PHE A 31 -8.31 -2.22 7.18
N LEU A 32 -9.02 -1.94 8.27
CA LEU A 32 -10.48 -1.97 8.28
C LEU A 32 -11.08 -0.89 7.37
N ASP A 33 -10.48 0.31 7.35
CA ASP A 33 -10.86 1.40 6.44
C ASP A 33 -10.67 0.98 4.98
N TYR A 34 -9.48 0.45 4.63
CA TYR A 34 -9.19 -0.10 3.31
C TYR A 34 -10.23 -1.14 2.85
N LEU A 35 -10.61 -2.08 3.73
CA LEU A 35 -11.64 -3.07 3.41
C LEU A 35 -13.02 -2.43 3.23
N ALA A 36 -13.33 -1.39 4.01
CA ALA A 36 -14.57 -0.64 3.92
C ALA A 36 -14.67 0.22 2.65
N SER A 37 -13.54 0.68 2.11
CA SER A 37 -13.49 1.37 0.80
C SER A 37 -13.60 0.39 -0.36
N LEU A 38 -13.01 -0.81 -0.23
CA LEU A 38 -13.02 -1.86 -1.25
C LEU A 38 -14.38 -2.53 -1.41
N ALA A 39 -15.01 -2.98 -0.31
CA ALA A 39 -16.18 -3.86 -0.39
C ALA A 39 -17.38 -3.25 -1.14
N PRO A 40 -17.74 -1.96 -0.96
CA PRO A 40 -18.82 -1.34 -1.73
C PRO A 40 -18.51 -1.27 -3.24
N ALA A 41 -17.23 -1.08 -3.59
CA ALA A 41 -16.78 -0.94 -4.97
C ALA A 41 -16.89 -2.25 -5.76
N GLU A 42 -16.95 -3.42 -5.12
CA GLU A 42 -17.09 -4.71 -5.83
C GLU A 42 -18.40 -4.85 -6.63
N THR A 43 -19.40 -4.03 -6.30
CA THR A 43 -20.66 -3.97 -7.05
C THR A 43 -20.61 -3.04 -8.27
N GLU A 44 -19.53 -2.25 -8.40
CA GLU A 44 -19.36 -1.30 -9.49
C GLU A 44 -19.00 -2.00 -10.80
N GLN A 45 -19.68 -1.61 -11.88
CA GLN A 45 -19.57 -2.28 -13.18
C GLN A 45 -18.12 -2.35 -13.68
N ALA A 46 -17.35 -1.26 -13.53
CA ALA A 46 -15.95 -1.21 -13.95
C ALA A 46 -15.06 -2.17 -13.13
N VAL A 47 -15.32 -2.30 -11.83
CA VAL A 47 -14.59 -3.22 -10.95
C VAL A 47 -14.91 -4.67 -11.34
N GLN A 48 -16.17 -4.97 -11.64
CA GLN A 48 -16.58 -6.29 -12.14
C GLN A 48 -16.02 -6.62 -13.54
N ASP A 49 -15.92 -5.61 -14.42
CA ASP A 49 -15.29 -5.76 -15.73
C ASP A 49 -13.80 -6.12 -15.58
N LEU A 50 -13.09 -5.43 -14.69
CA LEU A 50 -11.69 -5.74 -14.38
C LEU A 50 -11.54 -7.15 -13.77
N ALA A 51 -12.39 -7.51 -12.81
CA ALA A 51 -12.40 -8.84 -12.19
C ALA A 51 -12.56 -9.95 -13.24
N ARG A 52 -13.48 -9.77 -14.19
CA ARG A 52 -13.70 -10.70 -15.31
C ARG A 52 -12.51 -10.76 -16.27
N PHE A 53 -11.91 -9.61 -16.58
CA PHE A 53 -10.74 -9.54 -17.46
C PHE A 53 -9.53 -10.26 -16.87
N ILE A 54 -9.26 -10.06 -15.57
CA ILE A 54 -8.17 -10.70 -14.84
C ILE A 54 -8.47 -12.18 -14.55
N GLY A 55 -9.76 -12.54 -14.46
CA GLY A 55 -10.17 -13.88 -14.05
C GLY A 55 -9.93 -14.11 -12.56
N THR A 56 -10.30 -13.15 -11.70
CA THR A 56 -10.06 -13.19 -10.24
C THR A 56 -10.63 -14.43 -9.53
N ASN A 57 -11.62 -15.08 -10.14
CA ASN A 57 -12.22 -16.34 -9.67
C ASN A 57 -11.45 -17.60 -10.10
N GLY A 58 -10.35 -17.46 -10.85
CA GLY A 58 -9.52 -18.56 -11.32
C GLY A 58 -8.43 -18.95 -10.31
N GLU A 59 -7.97 -20.19 -10.38
CA GLU A 59 -6.95 -20.72 -9.45
C GLU A 59 -5.53 -20.14 -9.71
N ASN A 60 -5.30 -19.49 -10.86
CA ASN A 60 -3.97 -19.08 -11.32
C ASN A 60 -3.78 -17.55 -11.49
N VAL A 61 -4.48 -16.74 -10.71
CA VAL A 61 -4.33 -15.27 -10.77
C VAL A 61 -2.94 -14.87 -10.28
N SER A 62 -2.21 -14.10 -11.09
CA SER A 62 -0.86 -13.65 -10.73
C SER A 62 -0.89 -12.70 -9.52
N LYS A 63 0.20 -12.64 -8.74
CA LYS A 63 0.33 -11.67 -7.64
C LYS A 63 0.17 -10.23 -8.15
N ALA A 64 0.67 -9.92 -9.36
CA ALA A 64 0.52 -8.59 -9.96
C ALA A 64 -0.95 -8.25 -10.27
N ASP A 65 -1.71 -9.19 -10.85
CA ASP A 65 -3.11 -8.94 -11.17
C ASP A 65 -3.99 -8.86 -9.92
N LYS A 66 -3.67 -9.63 -8.86
CA LYS A 66 -4.32 -9.47 -7.55
C LYS A 66 -4.10 -8.06 -7.01
N ALA A 67 -2.86 -7.56 -7.03
CA ALA A 67 -2.55 -6.21 -6.57
C ALA A 67 -3.27 -5.14 -7.40
N LEU A 68 -3.34 -5.32 -8.73
CA LEU A 68 -4.07 -4.42 -9.63
C LEU A 68 -5.57 -4.39 -9.31
N TYR A 69 -6.20 -5.55 -9.17
CA TYR A 69 -7.63 -5.64 -8.85
C TYR A 69 -7.92 -4.97 -7.50
N TYR A 70 -7.17 -5.35 -6.47
CA TYR A 70 -7.35 -4.81 -5.13
C TYR A 70 -7.15 -3.31 -5.10
N GLY A 71 -6.08 -2.79 -5.69
CA GLY A 71 -5.79 -1.36 -5.68
C GLY A 71 -6.78 -0.54 -6.50
N PHE A 72 -7.27 -1.10 -7.61
CA PHE A 72 -8.34 -0.47 -8.38
C PHE A 72 -9.64 -0.42 -7.58
N ALA A 73 -10.05 -1.54 -6.97
CA ALA A 73 -11.30 -1.64 -6.23
C ALA A 73 -11.31 -0.75 -4.99
N SER A 74 -10.26 -0.76 -4.16
CA SER A 74 -10.21 0.06 -2.94
C SER A 74 -10.15 1.55 -3.21
N HIS A 75 -9.57 2.00 -4.32
CA HIS A 75 -9.50 3.42 -4.68
C HIS A 75 -10.66 3.90 -5.57
N TYR A 76 -11.50 3.00 -6.08
CA TYR A 76 -12.48 3.31 -7.13
C TYR A 76 -13.49 4.40 -6.74
N LEU A 77 -13.95 4.36 -5.48
CA LEU A 77 -14.96 5.27 -4.95
C LEU A 77 -14.36 6.52 -4.28
N ASP A 78 -13.03 6.70 -4.33
CA ASP A 78 -12.32 7.82 -3.68
C ASP A 78 -12.70 7.95 -2.19
N SER A 79 -12.87 6.80 -1.53
CA SER A 79 -13.34 6.67 -0.13
C SER A 79 -12.28 6.03 0.77
N ASP A 80 -11.09 5.78 0.24
CA ASP A 80 -9.92 5.29 0.96
C ASP A 80 -9.13 6.42 1.60
N ASP A 81 -8.34 6.08 2.63
CA ASP A 81 -7.57 7.05 3.40
C ASP A 81 -6.55 7.86 2.57
N ALA A 82 -6.15 8.99 3.15
CA ALA A 82 -5.15 9.89 2.56
C ALA A 82 -4.17 10.38 3.63
N GLN A 83 -2.93 10.63 3.20
CA GLN A 83 -1.84 11.12 4.06
C GLN A 83 -1.34 12.48 3.57
N ALA A 84 -1.22 13.44 4.50
CA ALA A 84 -0.93 14.84 4.17
C ALA A 84 0.47 15.08 3.58
N ASN A 85 1.51 14.42 4.09
CA ASN A 85 2.89 14.59 3.59
C ASN A 85 3.02 14.00 2.18
N LEU A 86 2.47 12.80 1.96
CA LEU A 86 2.35 12.16 0.67
C LEU A 86 1.52 13.01 -0.29
N ALA A 87 0.49 13.69 0.22
CA ALA A 87 -0.57 14.28 -0.57
C ALA A 87 -1.13 13.24 -1.57
N GLY A 88 -1.57 12.11 -1.03
CA GLY A 88 -2.07 10.96 -1.80
C GLY A 88 -2.68 9.89 -0.90
N HIS A 89 -3.15 8.83 -1.52
CA HIS A 89 -3.81 7.68 -0.90
C HIS A 89 -2.83 6.52 -0.84
N PHE A 90 -2.52 6.04 0.36
CA PHE A 90 -1.37 5.16 0.57
C PHE A 90 -1.81 3.75 0.92
N SER A 91 -2.84 3.59 1.77
CA SER A 91 -3.31 2.27 2.18
C SER A 91 -3.85 1.46 0.99
N THR A 92 -4.49 2.12 0.02
CA THR A 92 -4.91 1.46 -1.23
C THR A 92 -3.76 0.88 -2.05
N VAL A 93 -2.55 1.40 -1.93
CA VAL A 93 -1.39 0.87 -2.65
C VAL A 93 -0.72 -0.22 -1.84
N LEU A 94 -0.47 0.07 -0.55
CA LEU A 94 0.25 -0.81 0.36
C LEU A 94 -0.52 -2.10 0.66
N TYR A 95 -1.79 -2.03 1.08
CA TYR A 95 -2.54 -3.23 1.43
C TYR A 95 -2.84 -4.10 0.23
N SER A 96 -3.14 -3.50 -0.93
CA SER A 96 -3.35 -4.27 -2.16
C SER A 96 -2.10 -5.04 -2.57
N ALA A 97 -0.92 -4.43 -2.47
CA ALA A 97 0.36 -5.08 -2.74
C ALA A 97 0.67 -6.19 -1.73
N LEU A 98 0.48 -5.93 -0.42
CA LEU A 98 0.75 -6.90 0.64
C LEU A 98 -0.20 -8.10 0.59
N LEU A 99 -1.50 -7.87 0.42
CA LEU A 99 -2.51 -8.94 0.28
C LEU A 99 -2.24 -9.82 -0.94
N ALA A 100 -1.75 -9.22 -2.03
CA ALA A 100 -1.44 -9.96 -3.24
C ALA A 100 -0.24 -10.91 -3.09
N VAL A 101 0.70 -10.61 -2.19
CA VAL A 101 1.89 -11.43 -1.98
C VAL A 101 1.81 -12.35 -0.78
N LEU A 102 0.85 -12.15 0.15
CA LEU A 102 0.70 -12.85 1.42
C LEU A 102 0.73 -14.38 1.27
N GLU A 103 1.47 -15.05 2.15
CA GLU A 103 1.61 -16.51 2.21
C GLU A 103 1.02 -17.09 3.49
N PRO A 104 0.56 -18.36 3.50
CA PRO A 104 -0.08 -18.96 4.69
C PRO A 104 0.79 -19.02 5.95
N THR A 105 2.11 -18.87 5.80
CA THR A 105 3.09 -18.85 6.88
C THR A 105 3.33 -17.45 7.45
N ASP A 106 2.91 -16.40 6.76
CA ASP A 106 3.07 -15.02 7.21
C ASP A 106 2.16 -14.75 8.42
N THR A 107 2.67 -14.05 9.42
CA THR A 107 1.88 -13.64 10.58
C THR A 107 1.24 -12.27 10.36
N TRP A 108 0.11 -12.01 11.03
CA TRP A 108 -0.50 -10.68 11.05
C TRP A 108 0.43 -9.60 11.59
N HIS A 109 1.32 -9.96 12.51
CA HIS A 109 2.31 -9.02 13.03
C HIS A 109 3.29 -8.57 11.93
N GLU A 110 3.83 -9.51 11.15
CA GLU A 110 4.72 -9.21 10.02
C GLU A 110 3.99 -8.39 8.94
N PHE A 111 2.74 -8.73 8.64
CA PHE A 111 1.90 -8.00 7.69
C PHE A 111 1.72 -6.52 8.08
N PHE A 112 1.33 -6.25 9.33
CA PHE A 112 1.14 -4.87 9.79
C PHE A 112 2.46 -4.13 9.98
N ARG A 113 3.54 -4.81 10.39
CA ARG A 113 4.88 -4.23 10.41
C ARG A 113 5.32 -3.78 9.02
N ALA A 114 5.14 -4.62 8.01
CA ALA A 114 5.48 -4.31 6.62
C ALA A 114 4.70 -3.09 6.11
N TYR A 115 3.40 -3.02 6.40
CA TYR A 115 2.56 -1.86 6.10
C TYR A 115 3.11 -0.57 6.74
N ILE A 116 3.44 -0.61 8.03
CA ILE A 116 3.97 0.56 8.76
C ILE A 116 5.26 1.08 8.11
N ILE A 117 6.17 0.18 7.73
CA ILE A 117 7.43 0.54 7.07
C ILE A 117 7.19 1.21 5.71
N GLY A 118 6.27 0.66 4.91
CA GLY A 118 5.88 1.27 3.63
C GLY A 118 5.27 2.66 3.82
N ALA A 119 4.33 2.79 4.75
CA ALA A 119 3.63 4.05 5.03
C ALA A 119 4.57 5.15 5.53
N GLU A 120 5.52 4.82 6.41
CA GLU A 120 6.51 5.76 6.90
C GLU A 120 7.42 6.24 5.76
N LEU A 121 7.89 5.33 4.91
CA LEU A 121 8.72 5.69 3.75
C LEU A 121 7.98 6.61 2.77
N GLU A 122 6.72 6.32 2.46
CA GLU A 122 5.89 7.19 1.62
C GLU A 122 5.71 8.58 2.24
N GLY A 123 5.47 8.65 3.55
CA GLY A 123 5.37 9.90 4.29
C GLY A 123 6.66 10.73 4.25
N ILE A 124 7.81 10.08 4.41
CA ILE A 124 9.14 10.73 4.31
C ILE A 124 9.35 11.27 2.90
N ILE A 125 9.20 10.44 1.86
CA ILE A 125 9.39 10.86 0.47
C ILE A 125 8.42 12.00 0.12
N GLY A 126 7.15 11.84 0.50
CA GLY A 126 6.12 12.86 0.31
C GLY A 126 6.51 14.21 0.92
N SER A 127 6.99 14.20 2.18
CA SER A 127 7.42 15.42 2.88
C SER A 127 8.58 16.15 2.18
N LEU A 128 9.40 15.43 1.41
CA LEU A 128 10.56 15.99 0.71
C LEU A 128 10.20 16.58 -0.66
N ILE A 129 9.20 16.02 -1.35
CA ILE A 129 8.89 16.38 -2.74
C ILE A 129 7.65 17.26 -2.89
N ASN A 130 6.73 17.23 -1.92
CA ASN A 130 5.51 18.05 -1.94
C ASN A 130 5.74 19.41 -1.27
N PRO A 131 5.07 20.48 -1.76
CA PRO A 131 4.01 20.49 -2.78
C PRO A 131 4.51 20.58 -4.23
N ALA A 132 5.82 20.71 -4.47
CA ALA A 132 6.37 20.93 -5.81
C ALA A 132 5.99 19.82 -6.80
N HIS A 133 6.02 18.56 -6.36
CA HIS A 133 5.63 17.40 -7.18
C HIS A 133 4.15 17.43 -7.61
N ARG A 134 3.25 17.59 -6.63
CA ARG A 134 1.80 17.77 -6.84
C ARG A 134 1.47 18.96 -7.74
N THR A 135 2.10 20.10 -7.51
CA THR A 135 1.83 21.35 -8.27
C THR A 135 2.29 21.28 -9.73
N GLN A 136 3.23 20.37 -10.04
CA GLN A 136 3.60 20.04 -11.42
C GLN A 136 2.60 19.09 -12.11
N GLY A 137 1.59 18.60 -11.39
CA GLY A 137 0.52 17.74 -11.93
C GLY A 137 0.72 16.24 -11.68
N TRP A 138 1.75 15.83 -10.94
CA TRP A 138 1.96 14.42 -10.61
C TRP A 138 1.04 13.95 -9.48
N HIS A 139 0.62 12.68 -9.55
CA HIS A 139 -0.17 12.04 -8.51
C HIS A 139 0.71 11.18 -7.60
N SER A 140 0.88 11.60 -6.34
CA SER A 140 1.77 10.94 -5.37
C SER A 140 1.37 9.50 -5.06
N THR A 141 0.06 9.19 -5.02
CA THR A 141 -0.47 7.83 -4.87
C THR A 141 0.23 6.86 -5.83
N GLY A 142 0.32 7.20 -7.12
CA GLY A 142 0.96 6.33 -8.11
C GLY A 142 2.50 6.43 -8.13
N THR A 143 3.03 7.64 -7.99
CA THR A 143 4.48 7.90 -8.18
C THR A 143 5.34 7.55 -6.97
N VAL A 144 4.81 7.75 -5.76
CA VAL A 144 5.49 7.43 -4.50
C VAL A 144 4.97 6.12 -3.91
N GLY A 145 3.67 5.83 -4.06
CA GLY A 145 3.07 4.60 -3.52
C GLY A 145 3.74 3.31 -4.01
N VAL A 146 4.21 3.29 -5.26
CA VAL A 146 4.95 2.13 -5.80
C VAL A 146 6.26 1.87 -5.06
N ILE A 147 6.93 2.92 -4.56
CA ILE A 147 8.17 2.81 -3.78
C ILE A 147 7.85 2.27 -2.38
N GLY A 148 6.79 2.77 -1.76
CA GLY A 148 6.29 2.26 -0.47
C GLY A 148 5.87 0.80 -0.55
N ALA A 149 5.14 0.40 -1.58
CA ALA A 149 4.74 -0.99 -1.80
C ALA A 149 5.96 -1.91 -1.98
N ALA A 150 6.98 -1.48 -2.73
CA ALA A 150 8.21 -2.25 -2.87
C ALA A 150 8.94 -2.44 -1.53
N ALA A 151 9.01 -1.39 -0.71
CA ALA A 151 9.59 -1.45 0.63
C ALA A 151 8.78 -2.35 1.58
N ALA A 152 7.45 -2.24 1.55
CA ALA A 152 6.56 -3.05 2.37
C ALA A 152 6.69 -4.55 2.01
N ILE A 153 6.66 -4.89 0.72
CA ILE A 153 6.89 -6.27 0.27
C ILE A 153 8.29 -6.75 0.70
N GLY A 154 9.32 -5.91 0.54
CA GLY A 154 10.68 -6.24 0.98
C GLY A 154 10.80 -6.45 2.49
N ALA A 155 9.99 -5.76 3.31
CA ALA A 155 9.97 -5.95 4.76
C ALA A 155 9.16 -7.16 5.23
N LEU A 156 8.27 -7.70 4.38
CA LEU A 156 7.48 -8.90 4.62
C LEU A 156 8.21 -10.18 4.20
N ARG A 157 9.29 -10.08 3.43
CA ARG A 157 10.01 -11.21 2.79
C ARG A 157 11.41 -11.34 3.34
#